data_AF-A0A7T8HJ90-F1
#
_entry.id   AF-A0A7T8HJ90-F1
#
_cell.length_a   1.000
_cell.length_b   1.000
_cell.length_c   1.000
_cell.angle_alpha   90.00
_cell.angle_beta   90.00
_cell.angle_gamma   90.00
#
_symmetry.space_group_name_H-M   'P 1'
#
loop_
_entity.id
_entity.type
_entity.pdbx_description
1 polymer ?
#
loop_
_entity_poly.entity_id
_entity_poly.type
_entity_poly.pdbx_seq_one_letter_code
_entity_poly.pdbx_strand_id
1 'polypeptide(L)' 'SSAYSAAIFNDVVWSVIRGNSAFFLKKRNCPKPFSTEPLNLSNKHSKRYSGLANSKTIGINPTANNKGS' A
#
# COMPACT_ATOMS: atom_id res chain seq x y z
N SER A 1 11.86 -14.95 -16.60
CA SER A 1 12.90 -14.73 -15.55
C SER A 1 12.61 -13.49 -14.69
N SER A 2 12.41 -12.29 -15.25
CA SER A 2 12.17 -11.04 -14.50
C SER A 2 10.92 -11.02 -13.57
N ALA A 3 9.78 -11.59 -13.99
CA ALA A 3 8.55 -11.56 -13.18
C ALA A 3 8.64 -12.35 -11.86
N TYR A 4 9.42 -13.44 -11.83
CA TYR A 4 9.66 -14.23 -10.62
C TYR A 4 10.50 -13.44 -9.60
N SER A 5 11.53 -12.74 -10.09
CA SER A 5 12.35 -11.84 -9.27
C SER A 5 11.51 -10.70 -8.67
N ALA A 6 10.58 -10.15 -9.45
CA ALA A 6 9.68 -9.10 -8.96
C ALA A 6 8.73 -9.64 -7.88
N ALA A 7 8.17 -10.85 -8.04
CA ALA A 7 7.34 -11.46 -7.02
C ALA A 7 8.11 -11.64 -5.70
N ILE A 8 9.31 -12.23 -5.75
CA ILE A 8 10.15 -12.42 -4.55
C ILE A 8 10.51 -11.08 -3.89
N PHE A 9 10.86 -10.06 -4.68
CA PHE A 9 11.13 -8.73 -4.14
C PHE A 9 9.93 -8.13 -3.40
N ASN A 10 8.73 -8.19 -4.00
CA ASN A 10 7.50 -7.72 -3.38
C ASN A 10 7.18 -8.47 -2.07
N ASP A 11 7.49 -9.76 -2.00
CA ASP A 11 7.33 -10.59 -0.80
C ASP A 11 8.27 -10.18 0.33
N VAL A 12 9.52 -9.88 -0.01
CA VAL A 12 10.53 -9.37 0.94
C VAL A 12 10.11 -8.01 1.47
N VAL A 13 9.72 -7.08 0.58
CA VAL A 13 9.25 -5.74 0.97
C VAL A 13 8.04 -5.84 1.90
N TRP A 14 7.04 -6.65 1.55
CA TRP A 14 5.87 -6.87 2.41
C TRP A 14 6.25 -7.41 3.79
N SER A 15 7.22 -8.32 3.85
CA SER A 15 7.68 -8.91 5.11
C SER A 15 8.25 -7.86 6.08
N VAL A 16 8.89 -6.82 5.56
CA VAL A 16 9.42 -5.69 6.34
C VAL A 16 8.32 -4.72 6.75
N ILE A 17 7.46 -4.30 5.81
CA ILE A 17 6.50 -3.20 6.05
C ILE A 17 5.22 -3.65 6.77
N ARG A 18 4.89 -4.94 6.77
CA ARG A 18 3.62 -5.46 7.32
C ARG A 18 3.36 -5.13 8.78
N GLY A 19 4.40 -4.85 9.57
CA GLY A 19 4.29 -4.51 11.00
C GLY A 19 4.98 -3.21 11.42
N ASN A 20 5.80 -2.62 10.55
CA ASN A 20 6.68 -1.49 10.89
C ASN A 20 6.54 -0.30 9.93
N SER A 21 5.43 -0.21 9.19
CA SER A 21 5.17 0.94 8.32
C SER A 21 4.66 2.13 9.13
N ALA A 22 5.21 3.32 8.89
CA ALA A 22 4.71 4.57 9.48
C ALA A 22 3.26 4.89 9.07
N PHE A 23 2.80 4.29 7.97
CA PHE A 23 1.44 4.43 7.45
C PHE A 23 0.45 3.44 8.08
N PHE A 24 0.93 2.51 8.91
CA PHE A 24 0.12 1.44 9.50
C PHE A 24 -0.65 1.95 10.72
N LEU A 25 -1.97 2.03 10.59
CA LEU A 25 -2.84 2.52 11.64
C LEU A 25 -3.69 1.40 12.24
N LYS A 26 -3.45 1.13 13.52
CA LYS A 26 -4.29 0.26 14.36
C LYS A 26 -5.14 1.12 15.29
N LYS A 27 -6.45 1.14 15.06
CA LYS A 27 -7.41 1.82 15.94
C LYS A 27 -8.07 0.81 16.87
N ARG A 28 -8.18 1.14 18.16
CA ARG A 28 -8.91 0.33 19.15
C ARG A 28 -10.36 0.16 18.69
N ASN A 29 -10.92 -1.05 18.82
CA ASN A 29 -12.26 -1.42 18.36
C ASN A 29 -12.47 -1.35 16.83
N CYS A 30 -11.41 -1.31 16.02
CA CYS A 30 -11.52 -1.55 14.58
C CYS A 30 -11.02 -2.96 14.24
N PRO A 31 -11.85 -3.82 13.62
CA PRO A 31 -11.46 -5.20 13.31
C PRO A 31 -10.45 -5.32 12.17
N LYS A 32 -10.25 -4.25 11.39
CA LYS A 32 -9.35 -4.23 10.24
C LYS A 32 -8.33 -3.10 10.39
N PRO A 33 -7.02 -3.39 10.22
CA PRO A 33 -6.01 -2.34 10.23
C PRO A 33 -6.05 -1.53 8.93
N PHE A 34 -5.76 -0.24 9.06
CA PHE A 34 -5.76 0.70 7.96
C PHE A 34 -4.33 1.05 7.54
N SER A 35 -4.18 1.46 6.28
CA SER A 35 -2.94 2.04 5.76
C SER A 35 -3.27 3.41 5.15
N THR A 36 -2.42 4.39 5.42
CA THR A 36 -2.51 5.78 4.88
C THR A 36 -1.54 6.01 3.72
N GLU A 37 -1.05 4.94 3.10
CA GLU A 37 -0.15 5.05 1.96
C GLU A 37 -0.85 5.77 0.79
N PRO A 38 -0.20 6.76 0.14
CA PRO A 38 -0.80 7.56 -0.94
C PRO A 38 -1.16 6.75 -2.19
N LEU A 39 -0.62 5.53 -2.33
CA LEU A 39 -0.89 4.61 -3.44
C LEU A 39 -1.85 3.46 -3.05
N ASN A 40 -2.65 3.64 -2.00
CA ASN A 40 -3.61 2.64 -1.53
C ASN A 40 -5.06 3.17 -1.56
N LEU A 41 -5.73 3.03 -2.72
CA LEU A 41 -7.13 3.49 -2.90
C LEU A 41 -8.12 2.95 -1.88
N SER A 42 -7.82 1.78 -1.31
CA SER A 42 -8.73 1.08 -0.40
C SER A 42 -8.46 1.36 1.08
N ASN A 43 -7.37 2.09 1.39
CA ASN A 43 -6.86 2.32 2.75
C ASN A 43 -6.72 1.04 3.60
N LYS A 44 -6.56 -0.13 2.94
CA LYS A 44 -6.45 -1.43 3.60
C LYS A 44 -4.99 -1.81 3.73
N HIS A 45 -4.55 -2.16 4.94
CA HIS A 45 -3.21 -2.72 5.14
C HIS A 45 -3.13 -4.16 4.64
N SER A 46 -2.88 -4.34 3.35
CA SER A 46 -2.75 -5.64 2.70
C SER A 46 -1.79 -5.55 1.52
N LYS A 47 -1.00 -6.60 1.33
CA LYS A 47 0.00 -6.72 0.26
C LYS A 47 -0.55 -6.38 -1.14
N ARG A 48 -1.81 -6.75 -1.41
CA ARG A 48 -2.43 -6.50 -2.73
C ARG A 48 -2.61 -5.01 -3.03
N TYR A 49 -2.84 -4.19 -2.00
CA TYR A 49 -3.22 -2.79 -2.13
C TYR A 49 -2.12 -1.82 -1.67
N SER A 50 -1.00 -2.32 -1.15
CA SER A 50 0.15 -1.48 -0.79
C SER A 50 0.96 -1.17 -2.05
N GLY A 51 1.12 0.12 -2.34
CA GLY A 51 1.95 0.58 -3.47
C GLY A 51 3.45 0.45 -3.23
N LEU A 52 3.85 0.14 -2.00
CA LEU A 52 5.25 -0.16 -1.66
C LEU A 52 5.62 -1.62 -1.98
N ALA A 53 4.67 -2.55 -1.83
CA ALA A 53 4.89 -3.99 -2.01
C ALA A 53 4.21 -4.57 -3.26
N ASN A 54 3.70 -3.72 -4.15
CA ASN A 54 3.10 -4.13 -5.41
C ASN A 54 3.35 -3.08 -6.49
N SER A 55 4.07 -3.47 -7.56
CA SER A 55 4.40 -2.59 -8.67
C SER A 55 3.21 -2.22 -9.58
N LYS A 56 2.04 -2.84 -9.40
CA LYS A 56 0.81 -2.61 -10.20
C LYS A 56 -0.25 -1.82 -9.43
N THR A 57 0.15 -0.95 -8.50
CA THR A 57 -0.79 -0.07 -7.81
C THR A 57 -1.05 1.20 -8.59
N ILE A 58 -2.31 1.55 -8.70
CA ILE A 58 -2.76 2.86 -9.16
C ILE A 58 -2.99 3.69 -7.90
N GLY A 59 -2.66 4.97 -7.92
CA GLY A 59 -2.97 5.93 -6.86
C GLY A 59 -3.75 7.09 -7.45
N ILE A 60 -4.79 7.56 -6.76
CA ILE A 60 -5.53 8.76 -7.14
C ILE A 60 -5.17 9.82 -6.11
N ASN A 61 -4.36 10.80 -6.51
CA ASN A 61 -4.05 11.95 -5.68
C ASN A 61 -4.82 13.16 -6.21
N PRO A 62 -5.39 14.00 -5.34
CA PRO A 62 -5.97 15.25 -5.78
C PRO A 62 -4.90 16.12 -6.43
N THR A 63 -5.22 16.68 -7.58
CA THR A 63 -4.39 17.72 -8.21
C THR A 63 -4.45 18.98 -7.34
N ALA A 64 -3.33 19.70 -7.19
CA ALA A 64 -3.24 20.89 -6.32
C ALA A 64 -4.27 21.98 -6.68
N ASN A 65 -4.79 21.95 -7.91
CA ASN A 65 -5.88 22.79 -8.39
C ASN A 65 -7.07 21.88 -8.61
N ASN A 66 -8.08 21.89 -7.72
CA ASN A 66 -9.40 21.22 -7.76
C ASN A 66 -10.04 21.04 -9.16
N LYS A 67 -9.37 20.30 -10.05
CA LYS A 67 -9.69 20.05 -11.44
C LYS A 67 -9.33 18.59 -11.61
N GLY A 68 -10.34 17.75 -11.47
CA GLY A 68 -10.20 16.31 -11.62
C GLY A 68 -9.63 15.98 -12.99
N SER A 69 -8.64 15.12 -13.01
CA SER A 69 -8.23 14.34 -14.17
C SER A 69 -8.36 12.87 -13.80
#